data_AF-A0A222SHC0-F1
#
_entry.id   AF-A0A222SHC0-F1
#
_cell.length_a   1.000
_cell.length_b   1.000
_cell.length_c   1.000
_cell.angle_alpha   90.00
_cell.angle_beta   90.00
_cell.angle_gamma   90.00
#
_symmetry.space_group_name_H-M   'P 1'
#
loop_
_entity.id
_entity.type
_entity.pdbx_description
1 polymer ?
#
loop_
_entity_poly.entity_id
_entity_poly.type
_entity_poly.pdbx_seq_one_letter_code
_entity_poly.pdbx_strand_id
1 'polypeptide(L)'
;MANPEHLTILKQGVEVWNQWRVENPYFKIDLRKANLRQVNLSEAFLRGADLSEANLTVSELRGVNLIGARLSGACLEGADLSGADLSEADFHAALLNGADLSDADLIGVDLSAADLRGACLNGVDLHDAELIGTNLLNADLSGAKFCTATFRGVTLTHARCRETIFADIDLSEVIGINTVQHDGPSTIGIDTLYKSKGNIPEVFLRGCGVPDQMIEYARSLTASPIEYYSCFISYSHKDNEFAQRLHNDLQAKGVRCWFAPHDLKIGDKIRPTIDESIRIHDKLLLILSEHSVRSDWVEHEVEHALDLEMEKKRNVLFPVRVDEAVMDSKTGWAGNVRRQRHVGDFTQWKNHDAYSKAFERLLRDLAAEVS
;
A
#
# COMPACT_ATOMS: atom_id res chain seq x y z
N MET A 1 13.36 14.05 -24.73
CA MET A 1 13.41 15.52 -24.85
C MET A 1 11.97 15.98 -24.92
N ALA A 2 11.61 17.01 -24.16
CA ALA A 2 10.25 17.47 -23.99
C ALA A 2 9.60 17.89 -25.31
N ASN A 3 8.27 17.77 -25.39
CA ASN A 3 7.52 18.28 -26.53
C ASN A 3 7.57 19.83 -26.52
N PRO A 4 8.03 20.48 -27.61
CA PRO A 4 8.12 21.94 -27.69
C PRO A 4 6.78 22.66 -27.54
N GLU A 5 5.68 22.08 -28.01
CA GLU A 5 4.34 22.66 -27.91
C GLU A 5 3.88 22.69 -26.45
N HIS A 6 4.04 21.58 -25.72
CA HIS A 6 3.70 21.53 -24.29
C HIS A 6 4.51 22.55 -23.50
N LEU A 7 5.81 22.65 -23.75
CA LEU A 7 6.65 23.66 -23.09
C LEU A 7 6.22 25.08 -23.44
N THR A 8 5.79 25.33 -24.67
CA THR A 8 5.35 26.65 -25.11
C THR A 8 4.04 27.05 -24.43
N ILE A 9 3.11 26.12 -24.23
CA ILE A 9 1.86 26.35 -23.49
C ILE A 9 2.17 26.55 -22.00
N LEU A 10 2.97 25.68 -21.41
CA LEU A 10 3.34 25.77 -19.98
C LEU A 10 4.03 27.10 -19.64
N LYS A 11 4.90 27.59 -20.53
CA LYS A 11 5.59 28.87 -20.37
C LYS A 11 4.70 30.10 -20.52
N GLN A 12 3.45 29.95 -21.00
CA GLN A 12 2.49 31.06 -21.04
C GLN A 12 1.85 31.33 -19.67
N GLY A 13 2.04 30.45 -18.69
CA GLY A 13 1.53 30.59 -17.33
C GLY A 13 0.60 29.46 -16.93
N VAL A 14 0.44 29.29 -15.61
CA VAL A 14 -0.36 28.21 -15.03
C VAL A 14 -1.84 28.33 -15.42
N GLU A 15 -2.41 29.53 -15.52
CA GLU A 15 -3.82 29.66 -15.90
C GLU A 15 -4.07 29.17 -17.34
N VAL A 16 -3.18 29.53 -18.27
CA VAL A 16 -3.25 29.10 -19.67
C VAL A 16 -3.06 27.59 -19.77
N TRP A 17 -2.10 27.04 -19.03
CA TRP A 17 -1.87 25.60 -18.96
C TRP A 17 -3.09 24.85 -18.42
N ASN A 18 -3.66 25.31 -17.31
CA ASN A 18 -4.79 24.67 -16.66
C ASN A 18 -6.03 24.71 -17.55
N GLN A 19 -6.31 25.84 -18.21
CA GLN A 19 -7.39 25.92 -19.19
C GLN A 19 -7.18 24.93 -20.35
N TRP A 20 -5.97 24.89 -20.91
CA TRP A 20 -5.65 23.95 -21.99
C TRP A 20 -5.81 22.49 -21.54
N ARG A 21 -5.46 22.15 -20.29
CA ARG A 21 -5.64 20.80 -19.72
C ARG A 21 -7.10 20.41 -19.55
N VAL A 22 -7.96 21.36 -19.17
CA VAL A 22 -9.42 21.13 -19.08
C VAL A 22 -10.00 20.82 -20.46
N GLU A 23 -9.54 21.53 -21.50
CA GLU A 23 -9.96 21.30 -22.88
C GLU A 23 -9.37 20.00 -23.47
N ASN A 24 -8.23 19.53 -22.95
CA ASN A 24 -7.48 18.39 -23.46
C ASN A 24 -7.18 17.33 -22.37
N PRO A 25 -8.18 16.75 -21.70
CA PRO A 25 -7.97 15.96 -20.48
C PRO A 25 -7.18 14.67 -20.71
N TYR A 26 -7.41 14.00 -21.85
CA TYR A 26 -6.78 12.72 -22.21
C TYR A 26 -5.45 12.88 -22.97
N PHE A 27 -4.98 14.10 -23.17
CA PHE A 27 -3.74 14.33 -23.92
C PHE A 27 -2.53 13.91 -23.09
N LYS A 28 -1.65 13.10 -23.69
CA LYS A 28 -0.42 12.65 -23.02
C LYS A 28 0.59 13.80 -22.97
N ILE A 29 0.93 14.23 -21.76
CA ILE A 29 1.87 15.33 -21.55
C ILE A 29 3.31 14.79 -21.50
N ASP A 30 4.17 15.35 -22.35
CA ASP A 30 5.61 15.02 -22.42
C ASP A 30 6.45 16.28 -22.14
N LEU A 31 7.05 16.30 -20.96
CA LEU A 31 7.95 17.32 -20.43
C LEU A 31 9.32 16.71 -20.04
N ARG A 32 9.68 15.54 -20.59
CA ARG A 32 10.92 14.83 -20.24
C ARG A 32 12.16 15.64 -20.52
N LYS A 33 13.11 15.66 -19.59
CA LYS A 33 14.37 16.43 -19.71
C LYS A 33 14.14 17.92 -19.93
N ALA A 34 12.95 18.44 -19.61
CA ALA A 34 12.69 19.87 -19.69
C ALA A 34 13.54 20.61 -18.66
N ASN A 35 14.00 21.81 -19.03
CA ASN A 35 14.57 22.74 -18.07
C ASN A 35 13.45 23.64 -17.54
N LEU A 36 13.02 23.35 -16.32
CA LEU A 36 11.95 24.00 -15.56
C LEU A 36 12.50 24.54 -14.23
N ARG A 37 13.78 24.93 -14.19
CA ARG A 37 14.39 25.51 -12.99
C ARG A 37 13.69 26.80 -12.60
N GLN A 38 13.42 26.98 -11.31
CA GLN A 38 12.87 28.22 -10.76
C GLN A 38 11.56 28.68 -11.44
N VAL A 39 10.83 27.75 -12.05
CA VAL A 39 9.51 28.05 -12.61
C VAL A 39 8.50 28.08 -11.46
N ASN A 40 7.45 28.88 -11.61
CA ASN A 40 6.25 28.75 -10.81
C ASN A 40 5.21 27.94 -11.58
N LEU A 41 4.91 26.75 -11.04
CA LEU A 41 3.89 25.81 -11.48
C LEU A 41 2.95 25.45 -10.31
N SER A 42 2.82 26.36 -9.34
CA SER A 42 1.89 26.19 -8.22
C SER A 42 0.48 26.00 -8.76
N GLU A 43 -0.25 25.02 -8.25
CA GLU A 43 -1.61 24.65 -8.67
C GLU A 43 -1.73 24.19 -10.14
N ALA A 44 -0.62 23.88 -10.82
CA ALA A 44 -0.67 23.40 -12.20
C ALA A 44 -1.25 21.98 -12.32
N PHE A 45 -2.03 21.73 -13.37
CA PHE A 45 -2.63 20.43 -13.67
C PHE A 45 -1.68 19.57 -14.50
N LEU A 46 -0.82 18.82 -13.84
CA LEU A 46 0.19 17.94 -14.44
C LEU A 46 -0.09 16.44 -14.24
N ARG A 47 -1.34 16.08 -13.90
CA ARG A 47 -1.80 14.68 -13.79
C ARG A 47 -1.33 13.84 -14.97
N GLY A 48 -0.62 12.75 -14.69
CA GLY A 48 -0.11 11.80 -15.68
C GLY A 48 0.98 12.34 -16.61
N ALA A 49 1.57 13.50 -16.32
CA ALA A 49 2.62 14.07 -17.14
C ALA A 49 3.94 13.28 -17.03
N ASP A 50 4.66 13.19 -18.13
CA ASP A 50 6.00 12.61 -18.16
C ASP A 50 7.05 13.71 -18.00
N LEU A 51 7.55 13.86 -16.79
CA LEU A 51 8.60 14.77 -16.33
C LEU A 51 9.92 14.03 -16.08
N SER A 52 10.08 12.81 -16.60
CA SER A 52 11.28 12.00 -16.36
C SER A 52 12.55 12.79 -16.75
N GLU A 53 13.54 12.77 -15.87
CA GLU A 53 14.81 13.52 -16.00
C GLU A 53 14.66 15.05 -16.16
N ALA A 54 13.49 15.64 -15.85
CA ALA A 54 13.31 17.09 -15.89
C ALA A 54 14.10 17.79 -14.77
N ASN A 55 14.50 19.03 -15.02
CA ASN A 55 15.17 19.87 -14.04
C ASN A 55 14.18 20.87 -13.46
N LEU A 56 13.72 20.62 -12.24
CA LEU A 56 12.77 21.40 -11.43
C LEU A 56 13.46 22.00 -10.18
N THR A 57 14.79 22.13 -10.20
CA THR A 57 15.53 22.68 -9.05
C THR A 57 14.98 24.04 -8.65
N VAL A 58 14.63 24.19 -7.37
CA VAL A 58 14.10 25.42 -6.75
C VAL A 58 12.85 25.96 -7.47
N SER A 59 12.03 25.09 -8.07
CA SER A 59 10.73 25.48 -8.62
C SER A 59 9.65 25.58 -7.54
N GLU A 60 8.67 26.46 -7.75
CA GLU A 60 7.46 26.55 -6.92
C GLU A 60 6.39 25.62 -7.50
N LEU A 61 6.05 24.56 -6.76
CA LEU A 61 5.13 23.49 -7.12
C LEU A 61 4.03 23.32 -6.06
N ARG A 62 3.73 24.38 -5.30
CA ARG A 62 2.73 24.33 -4.22
C ARG A 62 1.36 23.91 -4.76
N GLY A 63 0.73 22.92 -4.14
CA GLY A 63 -0.60 22.47 -4.56
C GLY A 63 -0.67 21.93 -5.99
N VAL A 64 0.48 21.61 -6.63
CA VAL A 64 0.48 21.05 -7.98
C VAL A 64 -0.22 19.69 -8.00
N ASN A 65 -0.96 19.40 -9.07
CA ASN A 65 -1.56 18.07 -9.27
C ASN A 65 -0.64 17.24 -10.17
N LEU A 66 0.05 16.28 -9.59
CA LEU A 66 0.97 15.35 -10.26
C LEU A 66 0.53 13.89 -10.09
N ILE A 67 -0.77 13.64 -9.87
CA ILE A 67 -1.28 12.27 -9.69
C ILE A 67 -0.85 11.38 -10.87
N GLY A 68 -0.20 10.26 -10.59
CA GLY A 68 0.29 9.31 -11.60
C GLY A 68 1.33 9.89 -12.57
N ALA A 69 1.95 11.03 -12.25
CA ALA A 69 3.00 11.61 -13.08
C ALA A 69 4.31 10.81 -12.99
N ARG A 70 5.12 10.86 -14.04
CA ARG A 70 6.43 10.20 -14.09
C ARG A 70 7.53 11.22 -13.89
N LEU A 71 8.23 11.14 -12.77
CA LEU A 71 9.36 12.00 -12.38
C LEU A 71 10.64 11.20 -12.17
N SER A 72 10.74 9.98 -12.71
CA SER A 72 11.95 9.17 -12.57
C SER A 72 13.20 9.92 -13.02
N GLY A 73 14.21 9.97 -12.14
CA GLY A 73 15.46 10.68 -12.34
C GLY A 73 15.35 12.21 -12.43
N ALA A 74 14.19 12.81 -12.14
CA ALA A 74 14.03 14.26 -12.14
C ALA A 74 14.83 14.91 -10.99
N CYS A 75 15.26 16.16 -11.20
CA CYS A 75 15.97 16.94 -10.19
C CYS A 75 15.05 18.01 -9.62
N LEU A 76 14.61 17.83 -8.38
CA LEU A 76 13.72 18.69 -7.60
C LEU A 76 14.42 19.26 -6.35
N GLU A 77 15.75 19.37 -6.37
CA GLU A 77 16.52 19.89 -5.24
C GLU A 77 16.01 21.29 -4.82
N GLY A 78 15.65 21.42 -3.55
CA GLY A 78 15.08 22.64 -2.98
C GLY A 78 13.76 23.11 -3.60
N ALA A 79 13.04 22.26 -4.33
CA ALA A 79 11.71 22.59 -4.84
C ALA A 79 10.67 22.64 -3.72
N ASP A 80 9.64 23.46 -3.91
CA ASP A 80 8.53 23.60 -2.97
C ASP A 80 7.31 22.87 -3.51
N LEU A 81 7.06 21.67 -3.00
CA LEU A 81 5.94 20.77 -3.31
C LEU A 81 4.89 20.78 -2.18
N SER A 82 4.88 21.80 -1.32
CA SER A 82 3.96 21.83 -0.18
C SER A 82 2.50 21.76 -0.64
N GLY A 83 1.71 20.88 0.00
CA GLY A 83 0.31 20.63 -0.35
C GLY A 83 0.06 20.02 -1.74
N ALA A 84 1.10 19.55 -2.44
CA ALA A 84 0.94 18.91 -3.75
C ALA A 84 0.21 17.58 -3.64
N ASP A 85 -0.50 17.20 -4.71
CA ASP A 85 -1.05 15.86 -4.85
C ASP A 85 -0.12 15.04 -5.75
N LEU A 86 0.64 14.16 -5.12
CA LEU A 86 1.67 13.30 -5.72
C LEU A 86 1.24 11.83 -5.72
N SER A 87 -0.05 11.55 -5.48
CA SER A 87 -0.58 10.19 -5.38
C SER A 87 -0.21 9.37 -6.61
N GLU A 88 0.27 8.14 -6.41
CA GLU A 88 0.68 7.21 -7.48
C GLU A 88 1.79 7.72 -8.41
N ALA A 89 2.49 8.81 -8.06
CA ALA A 89 3.57 9.34 -8.89
C ALA A 89 4.84 8.45 -8.81
N ASP A 90 5.60 8.43 -9.90
CA ASP A 90 6.89 7.72 -9.99
C ASP A 90 8.03 8.71 -9.78
N PHE A 91 8.68 8.66 -8.62
CA PHE A 91 9.88 9.41 -8.27
C PHE A 91 11.13 8.51 -8.23
N HIS A 92 11.13 7.38 -8.94
CA HIS A 92 12.24 6.45 -8.94
C HIS A 92 13.57 7.16 -9.27
N ALA A 93 14.54 7.07 -8.35
CA ALA A 93 15.85 7.72 -8.45
C ALA A 93 15.82 9.26 -8.64
N ALA A 94 14.74 9.93 -8.23
CA ALA A 94 14.66 11.39 -8.26
C ALA A 94 15.53 12.05 -7.16
N LEU A 95 15.99 13.27 -7.42
CA LEU A 95 16.78 14.07 -6.49
C LEU A 95 15.88 15.13 -5.83
N LEU A 96 15.54 14.93 -4.56
CA LEU A 96 14.64 15.77 -3.76
C LEU A 96 15.37 16.37 -2.54
N ASN A 97 16.70 16.50 -2.61
CA ASN A 97 17.51 17.05 -1.52
C ASN A 97 16.98 18.43 -1.09
N GLY A 98 16.61 18.56 0.19
CA GLY A 98 16.09 19.81 0.76
C GLY A 98 14.75 20.29 0.17
N ALA A 99 14.02 19.45 -0.55
CA ALA A 99 12.68 19.80 -1.05
C ALA A 99 11.69 19.91 0.12
N ASP A 100 10.69 20.77 -0.03
CA ASP A 100 9.57 20.88 0.90
C ASP A 100 8.37 20.11 0.34
N LEU A 101 8.02 18.98 0.96
CA LEU A 101 6.83 18.18 0.64
C LEU A 101 5.78 18.28 1.75
N SER A 102 5.85 19.30 2.63
CA SER A 102 4.95 19.40 3.78
C SER A 102 3.48 19.39 3.33
N ASP A 103 2.66 18.60 4.01
CA ASP A 103 1.23 18.39 3.74
C ASP A 103 0.91 17.87 2.33
N ALA A 104 1.89 17.34 1.59
CA ALA A 104 1.64 16.67 0.30
C ALA A 104 1.01 15.28 0.48
N ASP A 105 0.17 14.90 -0.48
CA ASP A 105 -0.37 13.54 -0.60
C ASP A 105 0.61 12.68 -1.41
N LEU A 106 1.16 11.64 -0.79
CA LEU A 106 2.14 10.72 -1.36
C LEU A 106 1.61 9.27 -1.33
N ILE A 107 0.30 9.07 -1.32
CA ILE A 107 -0.30 7.74 -1.30
C ILE A 107 0.11 6.96 -2.56
N GLY A 108 0.64 5.74 -2.37
CA GLY A 108 1.04 4.85 -3.46
C GLY A 108 2.21 5.38 -4.32
N VAL A 109 2.95 6.39 -3.86
CA VAL A 109 4.10 6.94 -4.59
C VAL A 109 5.25 5.93 -4.67
N ASP A 110 5.97 5.89 -5.79
CA ASP A 110 7.26 5.19 -5.88
C ASP A 110 8.41 6.17 -5.61
N LEU A 111 9.01 6.10 -4.42
CA LEU A 111 10.20 6.85 -4.01
C LEU A 111 11.47 5.99 -4.02
N SER A 112 11.45 4.83 -4.68
CA SER A 112 12.56 3.89 -4.70
C SER A 112 13.83 4.56 -5.24
N ALA A 113 14.94 4.38 -4.53
CA ALA A 113 16.24 4.99 -4.78
C ALA A 113 16.24 6.54 -4.83
N ALA A 114 15.16 7.21 -4.41
CA ALA A 114 15.11 8.66 -4.36
C ALA A 114 15.99 9.24 -3.24
N ASP A 115 16.50 10.44 -3.46
CA ASP A 115 17.35 11.16 -2.52
C ASP A 115 16.59 12.31 -1.88
N LEU A 116 16.08 12.09 -0.66
CA LEU A 116 15.27 13.02 0.14
C LEU A 116 16.06 13.60 1.31
N ARG A 117 17.40 13.70 1.21
CA ARG A 117 18.21 14.22 2.33
C ARG A 117 17.79 15.63 2.70
N GLY A 118 17.53 15.83 3.99
CA GLY A 118 17.10 17.12 4.53
C GLY A 118 15.77 17.64 4.00
N ALA A 119 14.97 16.81 3.32
CA ALA A 119 13.64 17.19 2.87
C ALA A 119 12.67 17.35 4.05
N CYS A 120 11.67 18.21 3.87
CA CYS A 120 10.57 18.36 4.82
C CYS A 120 9.39 17.49 4.36
N LEU A 121 9.05 16.47 5.15
CA LEU A 121 7.90 15.59 4.93
C LEU A 121 6.91 15.71 6.09
N ASN A 122 6.71 16.94 6.58
CA ASN A 122 5.80 17.15 7.70
C ASN A 122 4.36 16.90 7.27
N GLY A 123 3.61 16.11 8.04
CA GLY A 123 2.18 15.85 7.80
C GLY A 123 1.87 15.01 6.55
N VAL A 124 2.88 14.47 5.85
CA VAL A 124 2.64 13.74 4.60
C VAL A 124 1.93 12.42 4.82
N ASP A 125 1.16 12.04 3.82
CA ASP A 125 0.51 10.74 3.77
C ASP A 125 1.28 9.81 2.82
N LEU A 126 1.95 8.79 3.37
CA LEU A 126 2.75 7.80 2.64
C LEU A 126 2.12 6.41 2.69
N HIS A 127 0.78 6.32 2.77
CA HIS A 127 0.11 5.02 2.70
C HIS A 127 0.47 4.30 1.39
N ASP A 128 0.79 3.01 1.47
CA ASP A 128 1.18 2.18 0.31
C ASP A 128 2.38 2.69 -0.50
N ALA A 129 3.18 3.63 0.01
CA ALA A 129 4.35 4.15 -0.68
C ALA A 129 5.49 3.11 -0.77
N GLU A 130 6.24 3.13 -1.88
CA GLU A 130 7.46 2.33 -2.06
C GLU A 130 8.70 3.16 -1.74
N LEU A 131 9.44 2.79 -0.69
CA LEU A 131 10.65 3.51 -0.26
C LEU A 131 11.93 2.66 -0.40
N ILE A 132 12.02 1.77 -1.39
CA ILE A 132 13.15 0.84 -1.50
C ILE A 132 14.44 1.61 -1.80
N GLY A 133 15.40 1.60 -0.87
CA GLY A 133 16.68 2.29 -1.00
C GLY A 133 16.59 3.81 -0.91
N THR A 134 15.46 4.37 -0.45
CA THR A 134 15.27 5.81 -0.30
C THR A 134 16.16 6.39 0.79
N ASN A 135 16.74 7.56 0.53
CA ASN A 135 17.59 8.26 1.49
C ASN A 135 16.85 9.40 2.18
N LEU A 136 16.48 9.21 3.44
CA LEU A 136 15.80 10.20 4.30
C LEU A 136 16.75 10.77 5.37
N LEU A 137 18.06 10.77 5.14
CA LEU A 137 19.02 11.32 6.10
C LEU A 137 18.72 12.80 6.40
N ASN A 138 18.68 13.16 7.69
CA ASN A 138 18.28 14.49 8.19
C ASN A 138 16.87 14.96 7.77
N ALA A 139 16.01 14.11 7.21
CA ALA A 139 14.66 14.52 6.81
C ALA A 139 13.77 14.79 8.04
N ASP A 140 12.78 15.66 7.88
CA ASP A 140 11.73 15.88 8.88
C ASP A 140 10.50 15.04 8.55
N LEU A 141 10.15 14.09 9.41
CA LEU A 141 9.04 13.16 9.24
C LEU A 141 7.90 13.44 10.23
N SER A 142 7.86 14.63 10.83
CA SER A 142 6.89 14.91 11.89
C SER A 142 5.46 14.89 11.34
N GLY A 143 4.58 14.09 11.94
CA GLY A 143 3.21 13.87 11.47
C GLY A 143 3.08 12.98 10.23
N ALA A 144 4.18 12.46 9.67
CA ALA A 144 4.13 11.59 8.51
C ALA A 144 3.46 10.24 8.84
N LYS A 145 2.76 9.65 7.86
CA LYS A 145 2.07 8.36 8.03
C LYS A 145 2.61 7.31 7.06
N PHE A 146 3.27 6.30 7.59
CA PHE A 146 3.89 5.22 6.80
C PHE A 146 3.05 3.94 6.76
N CYS A 147 1.73 4.02 6.90
CA CYS A 147 0.89 2.83 6.91
C CYS A 147 1.13 1.98 5.65
N THR A 148 1.36 0.66 5.80
CA THR A 148 1.54 -0.30 4.68
C THR A 148 2.69 -0.01 3.70
N ALA A 149 3.51 1.02 3.96
CA ALA A 149 4.63 1.40 3.11
C ALA A 149 5.77 0.36 3.10
N THR A 150 6.48 0.25 1.97
CA THR A 150 7.58 -0.71 1.83
C THR A 150 8.92 -0.09 2.23
N PHE A 151 9.51 -0.59 3.32
CA PHE A 151 10.80 -0.16 3.85
C PHE A 151 11.86 -1.22 3.60
N ARG A 152 12.69 -1.04 2.57
CA ARG A 152 13.83 -1.93 2.32
C ARG A 152 15.07 -1.12 2.00
N GLY A 153 16.09 -1.19 2.87
CA GLY A 153 17.30 -0.38 2.73
C GLY A 153 17.08 1.14 2.83
N VAL A 154 15.98 1.57 3.47
CA VAL A 154 15.70 2.99 3.74
C VAL A 154 16.74 3.53 4.72
N THR A 155 17.26 4.72 4.47
CA THR A 155 18.14 5.41 5.42
C THR A 155 17.37 6.44 6.22
N LEU A 156 17.22 6.24 7.54
CA LEU A 156 16.61 7.20 8.48
C LEU A 156 17.65 7.90 9.37
N THR A 157 18.92 7.90 8.97
CA THR A 157 20.01 8.43 9.81
C THR A 157 19.77 9.90 10.14
N HIS A 158 19.68 10.23 11.43
CA HIS A 158 19.36 11.58 11.94
C HIS A 158 18.05 12.19 11.42
N ALA A 159 17.14 11.40 10.88
CA ALA A 159 15.80 11.88 10.58
C ALA A 159 15.11 12.32 11.89
N ARG A 160 14.24 13.32 11.80
CA ARG A 160 13.43 13.79 12.93
C ARG A 160 12.04 13.22 12.84
N CYS A 161 11.47 12.79 13.97
CA CYS A 161 10.09 12.33 14.01
C CYS A 161 9.39 12.82 15.28
N ARG A 162 8.10 13.07 15.13
CA ARG A 162 7.15 13.45 16.17
C ARG A 162 5.77 13.22 15.60
N GLU A 163 4.87 12.60 16.37
CA GLU A 163 3.50 12.33 15.91
C GLU A 163 3.47 11.52 14.59
N THR A 164 4.55 10.82 14.28
CA THR A 164 4.72 10.00 13.08
C THR A 164 4.05 8.65 13.31
N ILE A 165 3.41 8.09 12.29
CA ILE A 165 2.71 6.80 12.37
C ILE A 165 3.51 5.74 11.62
N PHE A 166 4.06 4.77 12.37
CA PHE A 166 4.69 3.57 11.85
C PHE A 166 3.71 2.40 12.03
N ALA A 167 2.96 2.06 10.98
CA ALA A 167 1.96 1.01 11.03
C ALA A 167 2.08 0.09 9.82
N ASP A 168 2.01 -1.20 10.06
CA ASP A 168 2.10 -2.27 9.07
C ASP A 168 3.34 -2.24 8.18
N ILE A 169 4.49 -1.82 8.73
CA ILE A 169 5.77 -1.76 8.01
C ILE A 169 6.85 -2.67 8.62
N ASP A 170 7.88 -2.98 7.84
CA ASP A 170 9.08 -3.68 8.31
C ASP A 170 10.23 -2.69 8.53
N LEU A 171 10.65 -2.52 9.78
CA LEU A 171 11.75 -1.64 10.17
C LEU A 171 13.10 -2.37 10.29
N SER A 172 13.14 -3.68 10.03
CA SER A 172 14.32 -4.52 10.30
C SER A 172 15.52 -4.22 9.40
N GLU A 173 15.27 -3.75 8.18
CA GLU A 173 16.31 -3.37 7.19
C GLU A 173 16.58 -1.86 7.13
N VAL A 174 16.07 -1.09 8.10
CA VAL A 174 16.24 0.37 8.12
C VAL A 174 17.62 0.76 8.66
N ILE A 175 18.32 1.58 7.87
CA ILE A 175 19.67 2.03 8.16
C ILE A 175 19.63 3.28 9.05
N GLY A 176 20.33 3.22 10.18
CA GLY A 176 20.50 4.34 11.11
C GLY A 176 19.28 4.64 11.98
N ILE A 177 18.33 3.70 12.11
CA ILE A 177 17.11 3.87 12.92
C ILE A 177 17.40 4.23 14.39
N ASN A 178 18.54 3.80 14.94
CA ASN A 178 19.00 4.13 16.29
C ASN A 178 19.47 5.58 16.47
N THR A 179 19.60 6.34 15.37
CA THR A 179 20.03 7.74 15.35
C THR A 179 18.88 8.70 15.07
N VAL A 180 17.67 8.17 14.86
CA VAL A 180 16.47 9.00 14.68
C VAL A 180 16.27 9.88 15.91
N GLN A 181 15.98 11.14 15.65
CA GLN A 181 15.73 12.15 16.66
C GLN A 181 14.23 12.22 16.91
N HIS A 182 13.84 12.01 18.16
CA HIS A 182 12.44 12.02 18.57
C HIS A 182 12.12 13.36 19.25
N ASP A 183 11.41 14.23 18.53
CA ASP A 183 10.96 15.55 19.02
C ASP A 183 9.59 15.46 19.75
N GLY A 184 9.05 14.25 19.88
CA GLY A 184 7.82 13.91 20.58
C GLY A 184 7.45 12.43 20.39
N PRO A 185 6.37 11.95 21.04
CA PRO A 185 5.93 10.57 20.88
C PRO A 185 5.44 10.31 19.45
N SER A 186 5.64 9.09 18.99
CA SER A 186 5.20 8.60 17.67
C SER A 186 4.48 7.27 17.84
N THR A 187 3.60 6.93 16.92
CA THR A 187 2.83 5.69 17.02
C THR A 187 3.60 4.55 16.36
N ILE A 188 3.72 3.42 17.06
CA ILE A 188 4.20 2.18 16.46
C ILE A 188 3.15 1.08 16.60
N GLY A 189 2.75 0.50 15.48
CA GLY A 189 1.78 -0.57 15.40
C GLY A 189 2.35 -1.90 15.92
N ILE A 190 1.49 -2.75 16.48
CA ILE A 190 1.88 -4.09 16.92
C ILE A 190 2.29 -4.96 15.72
N ASP A 191 1.60 -4.80 14.59
CA ASP A 191 1.99 -5.31 13.26
C ASP A 191 3.45 -4.99 12.92
N THR A 192 3.86 -3.75 13.11
CA THR A 192 5.22 -3.28 12.79
C THR A 192 6.25 -3.98 13.67
N LEU A 193 5.96 -4.18 14.96
CA LEU A 193 6.81 -4.97 15.85
C LEU A 193 7.01 -6.40 15.34
N TYR A 194 5.92 -7.03 14.87
CA TYR A 194 5.94 -8.40 14.34
C TYR A 194 6.61 -8.51 12.97
N LYS A 195 6.26 -7.65 12.00
CA LYS A 195 6.89 -7.61 10.67
C LYS A 195 8.39 -7.41 10.78
N SER A 196 8.81 -6.55 11.71
CA SER A 196 10.23 -6.32 12.01
C SER A 196 10.89 -7.46 12.79
N LYS A 197 10.16 -8.52 13.16
CA LYS A 197 10.65 -9.69 13.92
C LYS A 197 11.35 -9.31 15.23
N GLY A 198 10.92 -8.21 15.85
CA GLY A 198 11.57 -7.66 17.05
C GLY A 198 12.93 -6.99 16.82
N ASN A 199 13.39 -6.89 15.57
CA ASN A 199 14.64 -6.20 15.19
C ASN A 199 14.44 -4.68 15.10
N ILE A 200 13.86 -4.10 16.15
CA ILE A 200 13.71 -2.65 16.30
C ILE A 200 14.53 -2.23 17.52
N PRO A 201 15.50 -1.30 17.39
CA PRO A 201 16.29 -0.87 18.52
C PRO A 201 15.43 -0.30 19.65
N GLU A 202 15.72 -0.71 20.89
CA GLU A 202 14.96 -0.24 22.05
C GLU A 202 14.97 1.28 22.19
N VAL A 203 16.09 1.93 21.81
CA VAL A 203 16.20 3.40 21.83
C VAL A 203 15.15 4.06 20.96
N PHE A 204 14.84 3.47 19.81
CA PHE A 204 13.80 3.95 18.90
C PHE A 204 12.41 3.72 19.49
N LEU A 205 12.15 2.51 20.03
CA LEU A 205 10.89 2.22 20.71
C LEU A 205 10.62 3.17 21.88
N ARG A 206 11.64 3.43 22.72
CA ARG A 206 11.57 4.42 23.79
C ARG A 206 11.31 5.83 23.25
N GLY A 207 11.98 6.20 22.17
CA GLY A 207 11.78 7.49 21.49
C GLY A 207 10.34 7.68 20.99
N CYS A 208 9.72 6.62 20.49
CA CYS A 208 8.29 6.61 20.15
C CYS A 208 7.37 6.69 21.38
N GLY A 209 7.89 6.49 22.60
CA GLY A 209 7.12 6.52 23.84
C GLY A 209 6.64 5.15 24.32
N VAL A 210 7.19 4.05 23.78
CA VAL A 210 6.85 2.69 24.24
C VAL A 210 7.44 2.46 25.64
N PRO A 211 6.62 2.07 26.64
CA PRO A 211 7.11 1.80 27.99
C PRO A 211 8.09 0.61 28.05
N ASP A 212 9.10 0.66 28.93
CA ASP A 212 10.13 -0.40 29.06
C ASP A 212 9.53 -1.80 29.29
N GLN A 213 8.48 -1.90 30.12
CA GLN A 213 7.78 -3.18 30.34
C GLN A 213 7.25 -3.77 29.03
N MET A 214 6.71 -2.92 28.14
CA MET A 214 6.20 -3.36 26.85
C MET A 214 7.33 -3.74 25.88
N ILE A 215 8.48 -3.07 25.96
CA ILE A 215 9.69 -3.42 25.18
C ILE A 215 10.20 -4.81 25.60
N GLU A 216 10.23 -5.10 26.91
CA GLU A 216 10.59 -6.42 27.43
C GLU A 216 9.62 -7.51 26.94
N TYR A 217 8.31 -7.24 26.99
CA TYR A 217 7.29 -8.16 26.46
C TYR A 217 7.40 -8.34 24.94
N ALA A 218 7.65 -7.27 24.18
CA ALA A 218 7.76 -7.33 22.72
C ALA A 218 8.79 -8.34 22.25
N ARG A 219 9.95 -8.43 22.91
CA ARG A 219 10.97 -9.46 22.63
C ARG A 219 10.47 -10.88 22.80
N SER A 220 9.67 -11.12 23.84
CA SER A 220 9.10 -12.44 24.11
C SER A 220 8.00 -12.81 23.09
N LEU A 221 7.25 -11.82 22.62
CA LEU A 221 6.21 -11.98 21.60
C LEU A 221 6.81 -12.30 20.23
N THR A 222 7.92 -11.66 19.86
CA THR A 222 8.59 -11.89 18.57
C THR A 222 9.46 -13.15 18.54
N ALA A 223 9.78 -13.72 19.70
CA ALA A 223 10.52 -14.98 19.82
C ALA A 223 9.66 -16.24 19.60
N SER A 224 8.34 -16.09 19.62
CA SER A 224 7.42 -17.18 19.26
C SER A 224 7.13 -17.07 17.76
N PRO A 225 7.42 -18.12 16.95
CA PRO A 225 7.01 -18.13 15.56
C PRO A 225 5.49 -18.22 15.55
N ILE A 226 4.85 -17.07 15.51
CA ILE A 226 3.44 -17.02 15.19
C ILE A 226 3.41 -16.74 13.70
N GLU A 227 3.02 -17.75 12.93
CA GLU A 227 2.80 -17.66 11.49
C GLU A 227 1.60 -16.73 11.24
N TYR A 228 1.80 -15.43 11.42
CA TYR A 228 0.79 -14.41 11.22
C TYR A 228 0.76 -14.01 9.75
N TYR A 229 -0.08 -14.68 8.98
CA TYR A 229 -0.57 -14.12 7.72
C TYR A 229 -1.87 -13.36 7.98
N SER A 230 -2.07 -12.26 7.25
CA SER A 230 -3.35 -11.54 7.22
C SER A 230 -4.27 -12.17 6.17
N CYS A 231 -5.49 -12.54 6.57
CA CYS A 231 -6.53 -13.08 5.68
C CYS A 231 -7.69 -12.09 5.51
N PHE A 232 -8.11 -11.87 4.27
CA PHE A 232 -9.36 -11.20 3.95
C PHE A 232 -10.43 -12.22 3.54
N ILE A 233 -11.60 -12.19 4.18
CA ILE A 233 -12.70 -13.11 3.85
C ILE A 233 -13.66 -12.42 2.89
N SER A 234 -13.69 -12.86 1.63
CA SER A 234 -14.70 -12.44 0.63
C SER A 234 -15.86 -13.43 0.59
N TYR A 235 -17.09 -12.94 0.72
CA TYR A 235 -18.30 -13.77 0.79
C TYR A 235 -19.57 -13.01 0.41
N SER A 236 -20.62 -13.75 0.02
CA SER A 236 -21.96 -13.17 -0.16
C SER A 236 -22.64 -12.96 1.19
N HIS A 237 -23.41 -11.89 1.39
CA HIS A 237 -24.18 -11.68 2.64
C HIS A 237 -25.09 -12.86 3.02
N LYS A 238 -25.50 -13.67 2.05
CA LYS A 238 -26.31 -14.88 2.30
C LYS A 238 -25.53 -15.99 3.02
N ASP A 239 -24.20 -15.91 3.02
CA ASP A 239 -23.28 -16.86 3.66
C ASP A 239 -22.70 -16.31 4.99
N ASN A 240 -23.28 -15.22 5.53
CA ASN A 240 -22.76 -14.53 6.71
C ASN A 240 -22.63 -15.42 7.96
N GLU A 241 -23.54 -16.40 8.13
CA GLU A 241 -23.47 -17.34 9.25
C GLU A 241 -22.17 -18.18 9.22
N PHE A 242 -21.82 -18.70 8.04
CA PHE A 242 -20.60 -19.46 7.84
C PHE A 242 -19.36 -18.56 7.93
N ALA A 243 -19.39 -17.39 7.29
CA ALA A 243 -18.28 -16.43 7.32
C ALA A 243 -17.95 -15.99 8.74
N GLN A 244 -18.97 -15.69 9.56
CA GLN A 244 -18.79 -15.29 10.96
C GLN A 244 -18.16 -16.40 11.80
N ARG A 245 -18.63 -17.64 11.61
CA ARG A 245 -18.05 -18.79 12.30
C ARG A 245 -16.58 -18.99 11.92
N LEU A 246 -16.29 -19.00 10.62
CA LEU A 246 -14.95 -19.19 10.11
C LEU A 246 -13.98 -18.13 10.60
N HIS A 247 -14.38 -16.86 10.58
CA HIS A 247 -13.61 -15.77 11.15
C HIS A 247 -13.33 -15.95 12.64
N ASN A 248 -14.35 -16.26 13.45
CA ASN A 248 -14.16 -16.42 14.89
C ASN A 248 -13.19 -17.55 15.21
N ASP A 249 -13.29 -18.67 14.48
CA ASP A 249 -12.41 -19.81 14.67
C ASP A 249 -10.97 -19.51 14.17
N LEU A 250 -10.81 -18.76 13.07
CA LEU A 250 -9.52 -18.25 12.60
C LEU A 250 -8.86 -17.32 13.63
N GLN A 251 -9.60 -16.35 14.17
CA GLN A 251 -9.10 -15.45 15.22
C GLN A 251 -8.72 -16.22 16.50
N ALA A 252 -9.52 -17.21 16.90
CA ALA A 252 -9.21 -18.05 18.05
C ALA A 252 -7.93 -18.87 17.87
N LYS A 253 -7.49 -19.09 16.62
CA LYS A 253 -6.23 -19.74 16.25
C LYS A 253 -5.09 -18.73 15.99
N GLY A 254 -5.32 -17.45 16.23
CA GLY A 254 -4.32 -16.40 16.05
C GLY A 254 -4.17 -15.94 14.60
N VAL A 255 -5.00 -16.39 13.67
CA VAL A 255 -5.00 -15.86 12.30
C VAL A 255 -5.64 -14.48 12.32
N ARG A 256 -4.91 -13.47 11.83
CA ARG A 256 -5.44 -12.12 11.66
C ARG A 256 -6.38 -12.13 10.46
N CYS A 257 -7.68 -12.06 10.71
CA CYS A 257 -8.68 -12.03 9.67
C CYS A 257 -9.63 -10.84 9.83
N TRP A 258 -9.99 -10.24 8.69
CA TRP A 258 -10.92 -9.12 8.61
C TRP A 258 -12.10 -9.47 7.71
N PHE A 259 -13.18 -8.71 7.91
CA PHE A 259 -14.31 -8.65 7.00
C PHE A 259 -14.32 -7.29 6.31
N ALA A 260 -14.89 -7.23 5.10
CA ALA A 260 -15.34 -5.96 4.56
C ALA A 260 -16.43 -5.35 5.48
N PRO A 261 -16.31 -4.08 5.92
CA PRO A 261 -17.46 -3.36 6.45
C PRO A 261 -18.52 -3.23 5.34
N HIS A 262 -19.77 -3.51 5.69
CA HIS A 262 -20.91 -3.50 4.78
C HIS A 262 -21.16 -2.10 4.19
N ASP A 263 -21.14 -1.96 2.86
CA ASP A 263 -22.07 -1.17 2.02
C ASP A 263 -21.52 -1.03 0.59
N LEU A 264 -21.69 -2.04 -0.25
CA LEU A 264 -21.75 -1.82 -1.70
C LEU A 264 -23.14 -2.19 -2.16
N LYS A 265 -24.05 -1.22 -2.05
CA LYS A 265 -25.28 -1.24 -2.83
C LYS A 265 -24.88 -1.39 -4.29
N ILE A 266 -25.36 -2.47 -4.92
CA ILE A 266 -25.28 -2.68 -6.35
C ILE A 266 -25.88 -1.44 -7.03
N GLY A 267 -25.04 -0.57 -7.57
CA GLY A 267 -25.50 0.64 -8.27
C GLY A 267 -24.56 1.84 -8.32
N ASP A 268 -23.63 2.03 -7.38
CA ASP A 268 -22.81 3.26 -7.35
C ASP A 268 -21.33 3.04 -7.66
N LYS A 269 -20.76 4.01 -8.40
CA LYS A 269 -19.38 4.08 -8.88
C LYS A 269 -18.35 4.16 -7.74
N ILE A 270 -18.13 3.06 -7.03
CA ILE A 270 -16.98 2.91 -6.13
C ILE A 270 -16.27 1.63 -6.53
N ARG A 271 -15.42 1.77 -7.53
CA ARG A 271 -14.50 0.73 -8.03
C ARG A 271 -13.09 0.70 -7.39
N PRO A 272 -12.59 1.69 -6.61
CA PRO A 272 -11.22 1.58 -6.04
C PRO A 272 -11.10 0.96 -4.63
N THR A 273 -12.11 1.00 -3.76
CA THR A 273 -11.91 0.71 -2.32
C THR A 273 -11.68 -0.76 -1.95
N ILE A 274 -11.99 -1.71 -2.84
CA ILE A 274 -11.70 -3.14 -2.59
C ILE A 274 -10.35 -3.56 -3.20
N ASP A 275 -9.88 -2.90 -4.26
CA ASP A 275 -8.51 -3.10 -4.74
C ASP A 275 -7.49 -2.81 -3.61
N GLU A 276 -7.76 -1.79 -2.80
CA GLU A 276 -7.01 -1.49 -1.56
C GLU A 276 -7.16 -2.59 -0.51
N SER A 277 -8.38 -3.10 -0.28
CA SER A 277 -8.62 -4.14 0.72
C SER A 277 -7.92 -5.47 0.40
N ILE A 278 -7.80 -5.86 -0.87
CA ILE A 278 -7.03 -7.05 -1.27
C ILE A 278 -5.51 -6.76 -1.24
N ARG A 279 -5.07 -5.53 -1.55
CA ARG A 279 -3.65 -5.14 -1.46
C ARG A 279 -3.10 -5.19 -0.04
N ILE A 280 -3.90 -4.82 0.96
CA ILE A 280 -3.50 -4.77 2.37
C ILE A 280 -3.29 -6.17 2.99
N HIS A 281 -3.99 -7.20 2.49
CA HIS A 281 -3.97 -8.53 3.12
C HIS A 281 -3.09 -9.53 2.34
N ASP A 282 -2.43 -10.43 3.07
CA ASP A 282 -1.54 -11.40 2.47
C ASP A 282 -2.27 -12.50 1.70
N LYS A 283 -3.48 -12.86 2.15
CA LYS A 283 -4.26 -14.00 1.66
C LYS A 283 -5.74 -13.62 1.50
N LEU A 284 -6.32 -13.99 0.37
CA LEU A 284 -7.75 -13.88 0.06
C LEU A 284 -8.44 -15.22 0.28
N LEU A 285 -9.30 -15.30 1.30
CA LEU A 285 -10.15 -16.45 1.58
C LEU A 285 -11.52 -16.23 0.93
N LEU A 286 -11.79 -16.92 -0.18
CA LEU A 286 -13.00 -16.74 -0.98
C LEU A 286 -14.06 -17.80 -0.67
N ILE A 287 -15.22 -17.38 -0.16
CA ILE A 287 -16.36 -18.26 0.11
C ILE A 287 -17.21 -18.43 -1.16
N LEU A 288 -17.14 -19.63 -1.72
CA LEU A 288 -17.84 -20.06 -2.92
C LEU A 288 -19.15 -20.75 -2.56
N SER A 289 -20.24 -20.02 -2.72
CA SER A 289 -21.62 -20.52 -2.69
C SER A 289 -22.29 -20.33 -4.05
N GLU A 290 -23.50 -20.84 -4.21
CA GLU A 290 -24.38 -20.55 -5.34
C GLU A 290 -24.57 -19.04 -5.56
N HIS A 291 -24.52 -18.25 -4.48
CA HIS A 291 -24.67 -16.81 -4.55
C HIS A 291 -23.39 -16.12 -5.03
N SER A 292 -22.23 -16.55 -4.55
CA SER A 292 -20.93 -16.04 -5.00
C SER A 292 -20.67 -16.40 -6.46
N VAL A 293 -20.95 -17.64 -6.86
CA VAL A 293 -20.66 -18.13 -8.22
C VAL A 293 -21.49 -17.44 -9.31
N ARG A 294 -22.68 -16.91 -8.96
CA ARG A 294 -23.55 -16.17 -9.88
C ARG A 294 -23.23 -14.67 -9.95
N SER A 295 -22.25 -14.21 -9.18
CA SER A 295 -21.89 -12.80 -9.10
C SER A 295 -20.76 -12.49 -10.07
N ASP A 296 -20.98 -11.57 -11.02
CA ASP A 296 -19.94 -11.06 -11.92
C ASP A 296 -18.76 -10.46 -11.15
N TRP A 297 -19.00 -9.97 -9.93
CA TRP A 297 -17.96 -9.40 -9.09
C TRP A 297 -16.95 -10.43 -8.57
N VAL A 298 -17.42 -11.64 -8.22
CA VAL A 298 -16.53 -12.71 -7.74
C VAL A 298 -15.59 -13.20 -8.85
N GLU A 299 -16.04 -13.16 -10.11
CA GLU A 299 -15.18 -13.44 -11.26
C GLU A 299 -13.98 -12.46 -11.31
N HIS A 300 -14.25 -11.16 -11.17
CA HIS A 300 -13.20 -10.13 -11.18
C HIS A 300 -12.23 -10.29 -9.98
N GLU A 301 -12.73 -10.58 -8.77
CA GLU A 301 -11.86 -10.83 -7.61
C GLU A 301 -10.92 -12.02 -7.81
N VAL A 302 -11.43 -13.10 -8.41
CA VAL A 302 -10.64 -14.31 -8.69
C VAL A 302 -9.57 -14.02 -9.72
N GLU A 303 -9.90 -13.33 -10.81
CA GLU A 303 -8.94 -12.97 -11.85
C GLU A 303 -7.83 -12.08 -11.29
N HIS A 304 -8.19 -11.05 -10.53
CA HIS A 304 -7.22 -10.16 -9.90
C HIS A 304 -6.32 -10.87 -8.88
N ALA A 305 -6.87 -11.76 -8.05
CA ALA A 305 -6.09 -12.54 -7.11
C ALA A 305 -5.07 -13.46 -7.83
N LEU A 306 -5.47 -14.08 -8.94
CA LEU A 306 -4.58 -14.90 -9.76
C LEU A 306 -3.44 -14.07 -10.40
N ASP A 307 -3.75 -12.85 -10.87
CA ASP A 307 -2.75 -11.93 -11.41
C ASP A 307 -1.72 -11.52 -10.33
N LEU A 308 -2.19 -11.19 -9.12
CA LEU A 308 -1.34 -10.88 -7.97
C LEU A 308 -0.43 -12.05 -7.57
N GLU A 309 -0.89 -13.29 -7.69
CA GLU A 309 -0.07 -14.48 -7.42
C GLU A 309 1.05 -14.64 -8.45
N MET A 310 0.79 -14.32 -9.72
CA MET A 310 1.81 -14.34 -10.78
C MET A 310 2.88 -13.28 -10.54
N GLU A 311 2.48 -12.11 -10.07
CA GLU A 311 3.41 -11.02 -9.72
C GLU A 311 4.24 -11.35 -8.47
N LYS A 312 3.57 -11.74 -7.37
CA LYS A 312 4.20 -11.95 -6.05
C LYS A 312 4.87 -13.33 -5.89
N LYS A 313 4.71 -14.26 -6.85
CA LYS A 313 5.22 -15.64 -6.80
C LYS A 313 4.86 -16.39 -5.50
N ARG A 314 3.69 -16.10 -4.93
CA ARG A 314 3.17 -16.74 -3.71
C ARG A 314 1.67 -17.00 -3.89
N ASN A 315 1.13 -17.97 -3.16
CA ASN A 315 -0.31 -18.21 -3.13
C ASN A 315 -1.00 -17.11 -2.32
N VAL A 316 -2.01 -16.49 -2.92
CA VAL A 316 -2.86 -15.45 -2.35
C VAL A 316 -4.30 -15.96 -2.27
N LEU A 317 -4.78 -16.75 -3.24
CA LEU A 317 -6.18 -17.19 -3.32
C LEU A 317 -6.43 -18.54 -2.65
N PHE A 318 -7.30 -18.54 -1.63
CA PHE A 318 -7.73 -19.72 -0.87
C PHE A 318 -9.25 -19.91 -0.99
N PRO A 319 -9.73 -20.65 -2.00
CA PRO A 319 -11.17 -20.85 -2.21
C PRO A 319 -11.73 -21.92 -1.26
N VAL A 320 -12.87 -21.63 -0.63
CA VAL A 320 -13.62 -22.59 0.21
C VAL A 320 -15.06 -22.68 -0.29
N ARG A 321 -15.57 -23.89 -0.48
CA ARG A 321 -16.95 -24.12 -0.97
C ARG A 321 -17.89 -24.49 0.17
N VAL A 322 -19.07 -23.89 0.18
CA VAL A 322 -20.15 -24.22 1.14
C VAL A 322 -21.29 -25.03 0.51
N ASP A 323 -21.27 -25.15 -0.81
CA ASP A 323 -22.19 -25.98 -1.61
C ASP A 323 -21.49 -26.54 -2.87
N GLU A 324 -22.26 -27.18 -3.75
CA GLU A 324 -21.77 -27.78 -5.00
C GLU A 324 -21.75 -26.80 -6.19
N ALA A 325 -22.16 -25.53 -6.01
CA ALA A 325 -22.38 -24.63 -7.14
C ALA A 325 -21.12 -24.36 -7.97
N VAL A 326 -19.95 -24.24 -7.32
CA VAL A 326 -18.67 -24.11 -8.04
C VAL A 326 -18.28 -25.40 -8.77
N MET A 327 -18.65 -26.56 -8.22
CA MET A 327 -18.36 -27.87 -8.80
C MET A 327 -19.25 -28.15 -10.02
N ASP A 328 -20.46 -27.62 -10.02
CA ASP A 328 -21.42 -27.79 -11.13
C ASP A 328 -21.37 -26.64 -12.16
N SER A 329 -20.71 -25.52 -11.82
CA SER A 329 -20.65 -24.36 -12.70
C SER A 329 -19.94 -24.64 -14.02
N LYS A 330 -20.52 -24.09 -15.09
CA LYS A 330 -19.96 -24.09 -16.45
C LYS A 330 -19.22 -22.79 -16.80
N THR A 331 -19.12 -21.84 -15.86
CA THR A 331 -18.37 -20.60 -16.09
C THR A 331 -16.87 -20.87 -16.21
N GLY A 332 -16.20 -20.09 -17.06
CA GLY A 332 -14.78 -20.26 -17.37
C GLY A 332 -13.89 -20.11 -16.13
N TRP A 333 -14.13 -19.06 -15.34
CA TRP A 333 -13.37 -18.76 -14.12
C TRP A 333 -13.53 -19.84 -13.04
N ALA A 334 -14.73 -20.38 -12.81
CA ALA A 334 -14.95 -21.46 -11.83
C ALA A 334 -14.27 -22.76 -12.27
N GLY A 335 -14.22 -23.03 -13.58
CA GLY A 335 -13.39 -24.09 -14.14
C GLY A 335 -11.90 -23.87 -13.91
N ASN A 336 -11.44 -22.62 -13.93
CA ASN A 336 -10.04 -22.26 -13.70
C ASN A 336 -9.64 -22.49 -12.24
N VAL A 337 -10.44 -21.99 -11.29
CA VAL A 337 -10.21 -22.18 -9.84
C VAL A 337 -10.09 -23.67 -9.50
N ARG A 338 -11.00 -24.51 -10.00
CA ARG A 338 -10.97 -25.97 -9.76
C ARG A 338 -9.72 -26.67 -10.28
N ARG A 339 -9.14 -26.19 -11.39
CA ARG A 339 -7.93 -26.78 -11.99
C ARG A 339 -6.65 -26.29 -11.31
N GLN A 340 -6.65 -25.03 -10.88
CA GLN A 340 -5.44 -24.37 -10.38
C GLN A 340 -5.32 -24.43 -8.85
N ARG A 341 -6.43 -24.55 -8.11
CA ARG A 341 -6.44 -24.45 -6.65
C ARG A 341 -7.15 -25.62 -6.00
N HIS A 342 -6.71 -25.94 -4.78
CA HIS A 342 -7.47 -26.81 -3.91
C HIS A 342 -8.65 -26.01 -3.33
N VAL A 343 -9.87 -26.47 -3.59
CA VAL A 343 -11.07 -25.87 -3.01
C VAL A 343 -11.40 -26.57 -1.70
N GLY A 344 -11.27 -25.86 -0.58
CA GLY A 344 -11.58 -26.39 0.74
C GLY A 344 -13.06 -26.75 0.86
N ASP A 345 -13.38 -27.98 1.26
CA ASP A 345 -14.75 -28.48 1.34
C ASP A 345 -15.38 -28.19 2.71
N PHE A 346 -16.30 -27.23 2.72
CA PHE A 346 -17.10 -26.87 3.89
C PHE A 346 -18.59 -27.13 3.68
N THR A 347 -18.99 -28.00 2.73
CA THR A 347 -20.41 -28.32 2.46
C THR A 347 -21.18 -28.83 3.70
N GLN A 348 -20.48 -29.47 4.63
CA GLN A 348 -21.02 -29.97 5.90
C GLN A 348 -20.64 -29.11 7.11
N TRP A 349 -20.41 -27.81 6.93
CA TRP A 349 -19.91 -26.92 7.99
C TRP A 349 -20.78 -26.89 9.26
N LYS A 350 -22.08 -27.21 9.18
CA LYS A 350 -22.95 -27.33 10.37
C LYS A 350 -22.64 -28.55 11.24
N ASN A 351 -22.01 -29.57 10.69
CA ASN A 351 -21.50 -30.71 11.46
C ASN A 351 -20.14 -30.36 12.07
N HIS A 352 -20.02 -30.48 13.40
CA HIS A 352 -18.82 -30.10 14.14
C HIS A 352 -17.56 -30.85 13.68
N ASP A 353 -17.63 -32.17 13.54
CA ASP A 353 -16.48 -33.01 13.18
C ASP A 353 -16.03 -32.77 11.73
N ALA A 354 -17.00 -32.63 10.81
CA ALA A 354 -16.70 -32.34 9.41
C ALA A 354 -16.07 -30.95 9.27
N TYR A 355 -16.63 -29.96 9.96
CA TYR A 355 -16.08 -28.61 10.00
C TYR A 355 -14.67 -28.59 10.58
N SER A 356 -14.43 -29.22 11.74
CA SER A 356 -13.12 -29.20 12.39
C SER A 356 -12.03 -29.79 11.49
N LYS A 357 -12.32 -30.88 10.78
CA LYS A 357 -11.38 -31.49 9.82
C LYS A 357 -11.09 -30.59 8.63
N ALA A 358 -12.12 -29.96 8.06
CA ALA A 358 -11.96 -29.01 6.96
C ALA A 358 -11.17 -27.76 7.41
N PHE A 359 -11.46 -27.27 8.61
CA PHE A 359 -10.81 -26.11 9.22
C PHE A 359 -9.33 -26.35 9.52
N GLU A 360 -8.96 -27.51 10.09
CA GLU A 360 -7.55 -27.87 10.31
C GLU A 360 -6.76 -27.98 9.00
N ARG A 361 -7.41 -28.45 7.93
CA ARG A 361 -6.79 -28.47 6.60
C ARG A 361 -6.59 -27.05 6.07
N LEU A 362 -7.61 -26.20 6.19
CA LEU A 362 -7.51 -24.80 5.80
C LEU A 362 -6.39 -24.08 6.55
N LEU A 363 -6.24 -24.30 7.86
CA LEU A 363 -5.13 -23.73 8.64
C LEU A 363 -3.77 -24.16 8.11
N ARG A 364 -3.60 -25.43 7.70
CA ARG A 364 -2.35 -25.89 7.08
C ARG A 364 -2.10 -25.26 5.72
N ASP A 365 -3.14 -25.16 4.90
CA ASP A 365 -3.02 -24.53 3.58
C ASP A 365 -2.67 -23.05 3.72
N LEU A 366 -3.27 -22.37 4.69
CA LEU A 366 -2.93 -21.01 5.03
C LEU A 366 -1.54 -20.90 5.68
N ALA A 367 -1.07 -21.85 6.48
CA ALA A 367 0.28 -21.82 7.08
C ALA A 367 1.42 -22.13 6.10
N ALA A 368 1.14 -22.86 5.02
CA ALA A 368 2.14 -23.26 4.05
C ALA A 368 2.70 -22.04 3.30
N GLU A 369 3.82 -21.48 3.79
CA GLU A 369 4.72 -20.68 2.96
C GLU A 369 5.43 -21.60 1.98
N VAL A 370 5.43 -21.20 0.72
CA VAL A 370 6.10 -21.89 -0.38
C VAL A 370 7.60 -21.92 -0.06
N SER A 371 8.10 -23.12 0.20
CA SER A 371 9.53 -23.46 0.26
C SER A 371 10.30 -23.01 -0.96
#